data_AF-A0A1J5IXB7-F1
#
_entry.id   AF-A0A1J5IXB7-F1
#
_cell.length_a   1.000
_cell.length_b   1.000
_cell.length_c   1.000
_cell.angle_alpha   90.00
_cell.angle_beta   90.00
_cell.angle_gamma   90.00
#
_symmetry.space_group_name_H-M   'P 1'
#
loop_
_entity.id
_entity.type
_entity.pdbx_description
1 polymer ?
#
loop_
_entity_poly.entity_id
_entity_poly.type
_entity_poly.pdbx_seq_one_letter_code
_entity_poly.pdbx_strand_id
1 'polypeptide(L)'
;MKKTLRGFSFFEVILYLGLFSLLATALLHFSWNVLDLGVKERTSRQVLSDARFLSERMTFFIRNAESLDESASAFDTASGKLVLKKMNSSDTQSIDIQNGMLMLTETGSSSLALHSNDSKVESLVFSHYGSQSDHSEYVSFVLTLASARNSEISPSQYQGTIVVHGGAFIRNSRNGL
;
A
#
# COMPACT_ATOMS: atom_id res chain seq x y z
N MET A 1 -5.75 -55.73 53.89
CA MET A 1 -5.35 -55.94 52.47
C MET A 1 -4.38 -54.83 52.06
N LYS A 2 -3.09 -55.16 51.83
CA LYS A 2 -2.11 -54.19 51.31
C LYS A 2 -2.28 -54.07 49.80
N LYS A 3 -2.70 -52.91 49.29
CA LYS A 3 -2.64 -52.60 47.85
C LYS A 3 -1.19 -52.42 47.46
N THR A 4 -0.68 -53.26 46.56
CA THR A 4 0.61 -53.05 45.92
C THR A 4 0.46 -51.99 44.83
N LEU A 5 1.26 -50.93 44.90
CA LEU A 5 1.37 -49.95 43.82
C LEU A 5 2.08 -50.63 42.65
N ARG A 6 1.39 -50.79 41.52
CA ARG A 6 2.01 -51.24 40.27
C ARG A 6 2.91 -50.12 39.76
N GLY A 7 4.22 -50.34 39.80
CA GLY A 7 5.20 -49.43 39.23
C GLY A 7 5.11 -49.39 37.70
N PHE A 8 5.47 -48.25 37.13
CA PHE A 8 5.49 -48.04 35.69
C PHE A 8 6.61 -48.84 35.01
N SER A 9 6.33 -49.43 33.85
CA SER A 9 7.37 -50.08 33.03
C SER A 9 8.20 -49.03 32.30
N PHE A 10 9.52 -49.25 32.20
CA PHE A 10 10.43 -48.36 31.47
C PHE A 10 10.02 -48.18 29.99
N PHE A 11 9.53 -49.26 29.36
CA PHE A 11 9.03 -49.20 27.99
C PHE A 11 7.80 -48.29 27.84
N GLU A 12 6.91 -48.30 28.83
CA GLU A 12 5.70 -47.49 28.84
C GLU A 12 6.04 -45.98 28.94
N VAL A 13 7.07 -45.64 29.72
CA VAL A 13 7.59 -44.27 29.82
C VAL A 13 8.17 -43.79 28.50
N ILE A 14 8.95 -44.63 27.80
CA ILE A 14 9.52 -44.28 26.48
C ILE A 14 8.40 -44.07 25.45
N LEU A 15 7.38 -44.92 25.46
CA LEU A 15 6.25 -44.83 24.54
C LEU A 15 5.47 -43.52 24.76
N TYR A 16 5.24 -43.13 26.02
CA TYR A 16 4.58 -41.86 26.34
C TYR A 16 5.44 -40.64 25.98
N LEU A 17 6.76 -40.70 26.19
CA LEU A 17 7.69 -39.65 25.75
C LEU A 17 7.69 -39.49 24.23
N GLY A 18 7.68 -40.58 23.47
CA GLY A 18 7.62 -40.56 22.01
C GLY A 18 6.30 -40.01 21.48
N LEU A 19 5.18 -40.39 22.09
CA LEU A 19 3.87 -39.84 21.72
C LEU A 19 3.78 -38.35 22.07
N PHE A 20 4.27 -37.96 23.24
CA PHE A 20 4.30 -36.57 23.68
C PHE A 20 5.18 -35.70 22.79
N SER A 21 6.38 -36.17 22.42
CA SER A 21 7.28 -35.41 21.55
C SER A 21 6.65 -35.20 20.17
N LEU A 22 6.02 -36.22 19.59
CA LEU A 22 5.33 -36.12 18.31
C LEU A 22 4.20 -35.08 18.34
N LEU A 23 3.38 -35.07 19.40
CA LEU A 23 2.33 -34.07 19.58
C LEU A 23 2.90 -32.67 19.80
N ALA A 24 3.95 -32.54 20.63
CA ALA A 24 4.60 -31.26 20.90
C ALA A 24 5.21 -30.64 19.64
N THR A 25 5.89 -31.45 18.81
CA THR A 25 6.46 -30.97 17.54
C THR A 25 5.37 -30.49 16.57
N ALA A 26 4.25 -31.22 16.47
CA ALA A 26 3.12 -30.79 15.64
C ALA A 26 2.54 -29.45 16.11
N LEU A 27 2.38 -29.25 17.42
CA LEU A 27 1.88 -28.01 18.00
C LEU A 27 2.84 -26.84 17.79
N LEU A 28 4.16 -27.07 17.90
CA LEU A 28 5.16 -26.04 17.65
C LEU A 28 5.15 -25.60 16.18
N HIS A 29 5.08 -26.52 15.23
CA HIS A 29 4.95 -26.19 13.82
C HIS A 29 3.67 -25.40 13.53
N PHE A 30 2.54 -25.83 14.09
CA PHE A 30 1.29 -25.10 13.96
C PHE A 30 1.39 -23.67 14.52
N SER A 31 2.02 -23.51 15.68
CA SER A 31 2.22 -22.20 16.32
C SER A 31 3.07 -21.26 15.45
N TRP A 32 4.14 -21.77 14.84
CA TRP A 32 4.96 -20.99 13.90
C TRP A 32 4.15 -20.50 12.69
N ASN A 33 3.36 -21.40 12.09
CA ASN A 33 2.52 -21.06 10.95
C ASN A 33 1.50 -19.96 11.29
N VAL A 34 0.93 -19.99 12.50
CA VAL A 34 -0.02 -18.96 12.96
C VAL A 34 0.67 -17.61 13.16
N LEU A 35 1.89 -17.59 13.70
CA LEU A 35 2.66 -16.36 13.88
C LEU A 35 3.01 -15.73 12.52
N ASP A 36 3.49 -16.52 11.56
CA ASP A 36 3.82 -16.05 10.21
C ASP A 36 2.58 -15.51 9.48
N LEU A 37 1.45 -16.20 9.61
CA LEU A 37 0.18 -15.74 9.06
C LEU A 37 -0.25 -14.40 9.67
N GLY A 38 -0.09 -14.22 10.98
CA GLY A 38 -0.40 -12.96 11.66
C GLY A 38 0.42 -11.77 11.15
N VAL A 39 1.72 -11.99 10.90
CA VAL A 39 2.60 -10.96 10.32
C VAL A 39 2.18 -10.62 8.89
N LYS A 40 1.89 -11.63 8.07
CA LYS A 40 1.43 -11.46 6.68
C LYS A 40 0.15 -10.63 6.61
N GLU A 41 -0.82 -10.99 7.44
CA GLU A 41 -2.11 -10.31 7.53
C GLU A 41 -1.97 -8.85 7.96
N ARG A 42 -1.08 -8.55 8.91
CA ARG A 42 -0.82 -7.18 9.33
C ARG A 42 -0.21 -6.33 8.21
N THR A 43 0.79 -6.85 7.52
CA THR A 43 1.45 -6.16 6.41
C THR A 43 0.48 -5.91 5.25
N SER A 44 -0.31 -6.92 4.87
CA SER A 44 -1.32 -6.80 3.80
C SER A 44 -2.36 -5.73 4.13
N ARG A 45 -2.88 -5.70 5.37
CA ARG A 45 -3.83 -4.67 5.81
C ARG A 45 -3.24 -3.27 5.79
N GLN A 46 -1.96 -3.11 6.14
CA GLN A 46 -1.29 -1.81 6.11
C GLN A 46 -1.19 -1.29 4.68
N VAL A 47 -0.67 -2.10 3.75
CA VAL A 47 -0.54 -1.69 2.33
C VAL A 47 -1.92 -1.37 1.73
N LEU A 48 -2.95 -2.15 2.07
CA LEU A 48 -4.32 -1.88 1.62
C LEU A 48 -4.87 -0.57 2.18
N SER A 49 -4.60 -0.27 3.45
CA SER A 49 -5.00 0.99 4.09
C SER A 49 -4.32 2.18 3.41
N ASP A 50 -3.01 2.09 3.19
CA ASP A 50 -2.24 3.13 2.50
C ASP A 50 -2.74 3.32 1.07
N ALA A 51 -2.98 2.24 0.33
CA ALA A 51 -3.46 2.29 -1.05
C ALA A 51 -4.85 2.97 -1.16
N ARG A 52 -5.77 2.68 -0.22
CA ARG A 52 -7.08 3.36 -0.14
C ARG A 52 -6.91 4.84 0.18
N PHE A 53 -6.11 5.17 1.19
CA PHE A 53 -5.85 6.54 1.59
C PHE A 53 -5.25 7.37 0.43
N LEU A 54 -4.25 6.84 -0.26
CA LEU A 54 -3.62 7.50 -1.40
C LEU A 54 -4.61 7.68 -2.56
N SER A 55 -5.43 6.67 -2.86
CA SER A 55 -6.47 6.75 -3.90
C SER A 55 -7.49 7.84 -3.61
N GLU A 56 -8.00 7.91 -2.37
CA GLU A 56 -8.93 8.97 -1.95
C GLU A 56 -8.26 10.34 -2.01
N ARG A 57 -7.01 10.43 -1.55
CA ARG A 57 -6.24 11.68 -1.53
C ARG A 57 -5.93 12.20 -2.94
N MET A 58 -5.56 11.33 -3.88
CA MET A 58 -5.37 11.70 -5.29
C MET A 58 -6.67 12.16 -5.93
N THR A 59 -7.76 11.41 -5.71
CA THR A 59 -9.09 11.79 -6.19
C THR A 59 -9.49 13.17 -5.64
N PHE A 60 -9.20 13.43 -4.37
CA PHE A 60 -9.42 14.72 -3.73
C PHE A 60 -8.60 15.84 -4.38
N PHE A 61 -7.31 15.63 -4.67
CA PHE A 61 -6.50 16.64 -5.35
C PHE A 61 -7.00 16.95 -6.75
N ILE A 62 -7.31 15.92 -7.55
CA ILE A 62 -7.85 16.08 -8.90
C ILE A 62 -9.17 16.86 -8.87
N ARG A 63 -10.09 16.51 -7.95
CA ARG A 63 -11.40 17.19 -7.83
C ARG A 63 -11.32 18.63 -7.35
N ASN A 64 -10.29 18.98 -6.57
CA ASN A 64 -10.14 20.34 -6.03
C ASN A 64 -9.20 21.22 -6.87
N ALA A 65 -8.63 20.66 -7.94
CA ALA A 65 -7.92 21.44 -8.93
C ALA A 65 -8.89 22.29 -9.75
N GLU A 66 -8.44 23.48 -10.12
CA GLU A 66 -9.15 24.36 -11.06
C GLU A 66 -8.87 23.95 -12.50
N SER A 67 -7.62 23.59 -12.79
CA SER A 67 -7.16 23.10 -14.09
C SER A 67 -5.89 22.28 -13.94
N LEU A 68 -5.59 21.52 -14.99
CA LEU A 68 -4.36 20.75 -15.15
C LEU A 68 -3.29 21.56 -15.90
N ASP A 69 -2.03 21.44 -15.50
CA ASP A 69 -0.90 21.88 -16.33
C ASP A 69 -0.37 20.68 -17.12
N GLU A 70 -0.89 20.50 -18.33
CA GLU A 70 -0.48 19.38 -19.21
C GLU A 70 1.01 19.44 -19.57
N SER A 71 1.58 20.63 -19.70
CA SER A 71 2.99 20.82 -20.10
C SER A 71 3.99 20.47 -19.01
N ALA A 72 3.61 20.67 -17.75
CA ALA A 72 4.42 20.35 -16.57
C ALA A 72 4.16 18.93 -16.03
N SER A 73 3.15 18.24 -16.55
CA SER A 73 2.75 16.88 -16.18
C SER A 73 3.38 15.83 -17.09
N ALA A 74 3.54 14.60 -16.58
CA ALA A 74 4.02 13.45 -17.32
C ALA A 74 2.98 12.32 -17.24
N PHE A 75 2.26 12.11 -18.34
CA PHE A 75 1.22 11.08 -18.49
C PHE A 75 1.78 9.81 -19.13
N ASP A 76 1.07 8.69 -18.93
CA ASP A 76 1.32 7.39 -19.54
C ASP A 76 2.74 6.85 -19.32
N THR A 77 3.38 7.26 -18.22
CA THR A 77 4.68 6.78 -17.76
C THR A 77 4.57 6.15 -16.37
N ALA A 78 5.44 5.17 -16.07
CA ALA A 78 5.46 4.48 -14.77
C ALA A 78 5.88 5.38 -13.60
N SER A 79 6.59 6.47 -13.88
CA SER A 79 6.95 7.52 -12.93
C SER A 79 6.20 8.80 -13.26
N GLY A 80 4.88 8.69 -13.37
CA GLY A 80 4.00 9.78 -13.73
C GLY A 80 4.11 10.96 -12.76
N LYS A 81 3.90 12.16 -13.31
CA LYS A 81 3.86 13.41 -12.56
C LYS A 81 2.58 14.13 -12.92
N LEU A 82 1.83 14.57 -11.91
CA LEU A 82 0.62 15.36 -12.11
C LEU A 82 0.81 16.75 -11.51
N VAL A 83 0.64 17.79 -12.30
CA VAL A 83 0.72 19.19 -11.85
C VAL A 83 -0.65 19.85 -11.98
N LEU A 84 -1.21 20.24 -10.84
CA LEU A 84 -2.55 20.79 -10.71
C LEU A 84 -2.48 22.25 -10.26
N LYS A 85 -3.33 23.11 -10.83
CA LYS A 85 -3.49 24.50 -10.38
C LYS A 85 -4.55 24.57 -9.28
N LYS A 86 -4.22 25.24 -8.16
CA LYS A 86 -5.15 25.44 -7.05
C LYS A 86 -6.23 26.46 -7.43
N MET A 87 -7.44 26.24 -6.91
CA MET A 87 -8.55 27.16 -7.12
C MET A 87 -8.28 28.55 -6.54
N ASN A 88 -8.50 29.60 -7.33
CA ASN A 88 -8.33 31.00 -6.93
C ASN A 88 -6.92 31.35 -6.41
N SER A 89 -5.90 30.58 -6.78
CA SER A 89 -4.49 30.87 -6.48
C SER A 89 -3.64 30.64 -7.73
N SER A 90 -2.52 31.37 -7.83
CA SER A 90 -1.46 31.09 -8.80
C SER A 90 -0.59 29.88 -8.41
N ASP A 91 -0.83 29.29 -7.23
CA ASP A 91 -0.05 28.16 -6.73
C ASP A 91 -0.40 26.86 -7.46
N THR A 92 0.63 26.07 -7.70
CA THR A 92 0.51 24.70 -8.22
C THR A 92 0.82 23.67 -7.14
N GLN A 93 0.20 22.51 -7.28
CA GLN A 93 0.50 21.29 -6.53
C GLN A 93 1.01 20.24 -7.51
N SER A 94 2.19 19.67 -7.26
CA SER A 94 2.70 18.53 -8.00
C SER A 94 2.63 17.25 -7.17
N ILE A 95 2.24 16.17 -7.82
CA ILE A 95 2.21 14.83 -7.29
C ILE A 95 3.16 13.99 -8.13
N ASP A 96 4.17 13.41 -7.50
CA ASP A 96 5.21 12.63 -8.15
C ASP A 96 5.80 11.57 -7.21
N ILE A 97 6.52 10.59 -7.77
CA ILE A 97 7.23 9.58 -6.99
C ILE A 97 8.67 10.03 -6.78
N GLN A 98 9.11 10.07 -5.52
CA GLN A 98 10.51 10.27 -5.16
C GLN A 98 10.97 9.19 -4.18
N ASN A 99 12.04 8.47 -4.50
CA ASN A 99 12.59 7.39 -3.67
C ASN A 99 11.55 6.30 -3.29
N GLY A 100 10.55 6.06 -4.15
CA GLY A 100 9.47 5.10 -3.88
C GLY A 100 8.41 5.60 -2.91
N MET A 101 8.39 6.90 -2.60
CA MET A 101 7.32 7.55 -1.84
C MET A 101 6.49 8.45 -2.75
N LEU A 102 5.18 8.49 -2.52
CA LEU A 102 4.33 9.49 -3.15
C LEU A 102 4.50 10.83 -2.44
N MET A 103 4.99 11.83 -3.19
CA MET A 103 5.26 13.15 -2.68
C MET A 103 4.22 14.15 -3.21
N LEU A 104 3.79 15.05 -2.33
CA LEU A 104 3.06 16.25 -2.68
C LEU A 104 3.99 17.45 -2.51
N THR A 105 4.18 18.22 -3.57
CA THR A 105 4.95 19.46 -3.52
C THR A 105 4.04 20.62 -3.86
N GLU A 106 3.94 21.60 -2.97
CA GLU A 106 3.25 22.85 -3.26
C GLU A 106 4.26 23.92 -3.67
N THR A 107 3.81 24.87 -4.49
CA THR A 107 4.65 26.01 -4.89
C THR A 107 5.20 26.72 -3.65
N GLY A 108 6.53 26.81 -3.54
CA GLY A 108 7.21 27.45 -2.41
C GLY A 108 7.26 26.64 -1.10
N SER A 109 6.84 25.37 -1.10
CA SER A 109 6.88 24.47 0.06
C SER A 109 7.76 23.25 -0.17
N SER A 110 8.27 22.65 0.91
CA SER A 110 8.97 21.37 0.86
C SER A 110 8.03 20.23 0.50
N SER A 111 8.55 19.23 -0.23
CA SER A 111 7.79 18.03 -0.58
C SER A 111 7.39 17.22 0.66
N LEU A 112 6.12 16.82 0.72
CA LEU A 112 5.54 16.04 1.81
C LEU A 112 5.21 14.63 1.35
N ALA A 113 5.69 13.62 2.08
CA ALA A 113 5.32 12.23 1.84
C ALA A 113 3.86 11.97 2.26
N LEU A 114 3.10 11.28 1.41
CA LEU A 114 1.67 11.01 1.62
C LEU A 114 1.37 9.67 2.30
N HIS A 115 2.37 8.82 2.51
CA HIS A 115 2.21 7.54 3.22
C HIS A 115 3.43 7.25 4.10
N SER A 116 3.35 6.21 4.93
CA SER A 116 4.44 5.79 5.80
C SER A 116 5.52 5.02 5.03
N ASN A 117 6.69 4.86 5.66
CA ASN A 117 7.81 4.09 5.11
C ASN A 117 7.58 2.57 5.12
N ASP A 118 6.40 2.08 5.54
CA ASP A 118 6.06 0.65 5.53
C ASP A 118 5.55 0.17 4.16
N SER A 119 5.16 1.10 3.29
CA SER A 119 4.75 0.86 1.91
C SER A 119 5.63 1.65 0.94
N LYS A 120 5.79 1.11 -0.27
CA LYS A 120 6.59 1.68 -1.35
C LYS A 120 5.74 1.75 -2.61
N VAL A 121 5.74 2.90 -3.27
CA VAL A 121 5.16 3.04 -4.61
C VAL A 121 6.15 2.48 -5.63
N GLU A 122 5.71 1.46 -6.36
CA GLU A 122 6.50 0.85 -7.44
C GLU A 122 6.25 1.54 -8.78
N SER A 123 5.01 1.96 -9.02
CA SER A 123 4.59 2.61 -10.25
C SER A 123 3.38 3.51 -9.98
N LEU A 124 3.35 4.65 -10.65
CA LEU A 124 2.22 5.56 -10.71
C LEU A 124 2.10 6.06 -12.13
N VAL A 125 0.99 5.69 -12.79
CA VAL A 125 0.69 6.12 -14.14
C VAL A 125 -0.52 7.04 -14.08
N PHE A 126 -0.42 8.22 -14.68
CA PHE A 126 -1.55 9.11 -14.90
C PHE A 126 -1.95 9.07 -16.37
N SER A 127 -3.24 9.04 -16.65
CA SER A 127 -3.75 9.22 -18.03
C SER A 127 -4.77 10.35 -18.03
N HIS A 128 -4.64 11.24 -19.00
CA HIS A 128 -5.52 12.39 -19.18
C HIS A 128 -6.47 12.15 -20.34
N TYR A 129 -7.75 12.43 -20.13
CA TYR A 129 -8.80 12.32 -21.13
C TYR A 129 -9.62 13.60 -21.14
N GLY A 130 -9.63 14.26 -22.29
CA GLY A 130 -10.28 15.55 -22.49
C GLY A 130 -9.30 16.56 -23.07
N SER A 131 -9.83 17.73 -23.40
CA SER A 131 -9.05 18.88 -23.83
C SER A 131 -9.59 20.10 -23.11
N GLN A 132 -8.74 21.10 -22.85
CA GLN A 132 -9.15 22.38 -22.28
C GLN A 132 -10.34 23.01 -23.02
N SER A 133 -10.55 22.70 -24.30
CA SER A 133 -11.70 23.17 -25.10
C SER A 133 -13.04 22.46 -24.78
N ASP A 134 -13.01 21.24 -24.26
CA ASP A 134 -14.20 20.40 -24.05
C ASP A 134 -14.82 20.54 -22.65
N HIS A 135 -14.32 21.49 -21.84
CA HIS A 135 -14.87 21.90 -20.55
C HIS A 135 -14.98 20.79 -19.48
N SER A 136 -14.59 19.55 -19.80
CA SER A 136 -14.59 18.39 -18.93
C SER A 136 -13.24 17.67 -19.07
N GLU A 137 -12.35 17.89 -18.11
CA GLU A 137 -11.07 17.21 -18.03
C GLU A 137 -11.18 16.05 -17.03
N TYR A 138 -10.82 14.85 -17.48
CA TYR A 138 -10.79 13.65 -16.65
C TYR A 138 -9.36 13.13 -16.53
N VAL A 139 -8.91 12.92 -15.30
CA VAL A 139 -7.61 12.30 -15.02
C VAL A 139 -7.85 10.97 -14.34
N SER A 140 -7.35 9.89 -14.94
CA SER A 140 -7.25 8.59 -14.30
C SER A 140 -5.83 8.37 -13.78
N PHE A 141 -5.72 7.48 -12.80
CA PHE A 141 -4.45 7.02 -12.27
C PHE A 141 -4.46 5.52 -12.02
N VAL A 142 -3.29 4.91 -12.18
CA VAL A 142 -3.00 3.53 -11.79
C VAL A 142 -1.82 3.58 -10.83
N LEU A 143 -2.06 3.19 -9.59
CA LEU A 143 -1.09 3.22 -8.50
C LEU A 143 -0.76 1.79 -8.09
N THR A 144 0.52 1.43 -8.12
CA THR A 144 1.03 0.14 -7.67
C THR A 144 1.83 0.35 -6.39
N LEU A 145 1.33 -0.19 -5.27
CA LEU A 145 2.01 -0.20 -3.97
C LEU A 145 2.51 -1.59 -3.64
N ALA A 146 3.70 -1.69 -3.06
CA ALA A 146 4.25 -2.88 -2.44
C ALA A 146 4.63 -2.61 -0.97
N SER A 147 4.81 -3.67 -0.18
CA SER A 147 5.36 -3.52 1.17
C SER A 147 6.84 -3.18 1.12
N ALA A 148 7.28 -2.21 1.93
CA ALA A 148 8.67 -1.80 2.05
C ALA A 148 9.47 -2.65 3.06
N ARG A 149 8.84 -3.63 3.74
CA ARG A 149 9.51 -4.46 4.76
C ARG A 149 10.55 -5.40 4.13
N ASN A 150 11.80 -4.93 4.13
CA ASN A 150 13.09 -5.62 4.10
C ASN A 150 13.15 -6.98 3.36
N SER A 151 13.57 -6.88 2.11
CA SER A 151 14.06 -7.94 1.22
C SER A 151 15.35 -8.65 1.69
N GLU A 152 15.84 -8.43 2.91
CA GLU A 152 17.21 -8.79 3.30
C GLU A 152 17.34 -9.95 4.29
N ILE A 153 16.30 -10.28 5.09
CA ILE A 153 16.42 -11.31 6.15
C ILE A 153 15.69 -12.61 5.79
N SER A 154 14.85 -12.59 4.77
CA SER A 154 14.31 -13.79 4.12
C SER A 154 13.81 -13.42 2.74
N PRO A 155 14.22 -14.10 1.65
CA PRO A 155 13.63 -13.94 0.32
C PRO A 155 12.19 -14.44 0.25
N SER A 156 11.46 -14.51 1.37
CA SER A 156 10.08 -14.93 1.37
C SER A 156 9.29 -13.86 0.62
N GLN A 157 8.79 -14.30 -0.54
CA GLN A 157 8.18 -13.55 -1.63
C GLN A 157 6.84 -12.93 -1.23
N TYR A 158 6.76 -12.27 -0.08
CA TYR A 158 5.55 -11.63 0.39
C TYR A 158 5.47 -10.22 -0.16
N GLN A 159 5.41 -10.14 -1.48
CA GLN A 159 4.97 -8.96 -2.20
C GLN A 159 3.45 -8.87 -2.05
N GLY A 160 3.01 -8.22 -0.98
CA GLY A 160 1.67 -7.66 -0.93
C GLY A 160 1.59 -6.49 -1.89
N THR A 161 1.60 -6.78 -3.20
CA THR A 161 1.45 -5.75 -4.23
C THR A 161 -0.03 -5.50 -4.44
N ILE A 162 -0.43 -4.24 -4.31
CA ILE A 162 -1.80 -3.79 -4.52
C ILE A 162 -1.78 -2.78 -5.66
N VAL A 163 -2.58 -3.05 -6.68
CA VAL A 163 -2.83 -2.12 -7.77
C VAL A 163 -4.17 -1.46 -7.54
N VAL A 164 -4.19 -0.13 -7.52
CA VAL A 164 -5.40 0.67 -7.38
C VAL A 164 -5.59 1.49 -8.64
N HIS A 165 -6.80 1.40 -9.17
CA HIS A 165 -7.26 2.24 -10.26
C HIS A 165 -8.21 3.28 -9.70
N GLY A 166 -8.04 4.53 -10.12
CA GLY A 166 -8.96 5.59 -9.76
C GLY A 166 -8.92 6.71 -10.79
N GLY A 167 -9.73 7.73 -10.55
CA GLY A 167 -9.77 8.89 -11.41
C GLY A 167 -10.89 9.83 -11.02
N ALA A 168 -10.79 11.06 -11.50
CA ALA A 168 -11.78 12.09 -11.24
C ALA A 168 -11.80 13.12 -12.36
N PHE A 169 -12.95 13.78 -12.46
CA PHE A 169 -13.08 15.01 -13.22
C PHE A 169 -12.51 16.18 -12.43
N ILE A 170 -11.81 17.07 -13.12
CA ILE A 170 -11.37 18.34 -12.58
C ILE A 170 -12.58 19.26 -12.46
N ARG A 171 -12.64 20.04 -11.38
CA ARG A 171 -13.73 20.98 -11.17
C ARG A 171 -13.50 22.23 -12.02
N ASN A 172 -14.01 22.18 -13.25
CA ASN A 172 -14.04 23.37 -14.10
C ASN A 172 -14.97 24.42 -13.47
N SER A 173 -14.38 25.53 -13.01
CA SER A 173 -15.10 26.69 -12.50
C SER A 173 -15.84 27.36 -13.65
N ARG A 174 -17.15 27.13 -13.73
CA ARG A 174 -18.08 27.85 -14.58
C ARG A 174 -18.11 29.34 -14.17
N ASN A 175 -17.18 30.16 -14.66
CA ASN A 175 -17.23 31.63 -14.56
C ASN A 175 -16.88 32.24 -15.92
N GLY A 176 -17.90 32.35 -16.76
CA GLY A 176 -17.85 32.98 -18.08
C GLY A 176 -19.26 33.31 -18.55
N LEU A 177 -19.95 34.15 -17.77
CA LEU A 177 -21.06 35.00 -18.23
C LEU A 177 -20.79 36.41 -17.70
#